data_AF-A0A9E2TQT1-F1
#
_entry.id   AF-A0A9E2TQT1-F1
#
_cell.length_a   1.000
_cell.length_b   1.000
_cell.length_c   1.000
_cell.angle_alpha   90.00
_cell.angle_beta   90.00
_cell.angle_gamma   90.00
#
_symmetry.space_group_name_H-M   'P 1'
#
loop_
_entity.id
_entity.type
_entity.pdbx_description
1 polymer ?
#
loop_
_entity_poly.entity_id
_entity_poly.type
_entity_poly.pdbx_seq_one_letter_code
_entity_poly.pdbx_strand_id
1 'polypeptide(L)'
;MQSYLYMICLWIGMLYTGCNPGADRIKDMEEGPEEELFIDIPRIDFVEMSEVQEHETSEHTIWYDDFSTEKAYMDGYGEIDPDNNFGTVGGSLDAGFDEGDVNGNGNRKVAFGDWPGNGPVMKEGKKFDTIYWRIYVKHEYGWEGQPAKMSRATSIVSENWKQAMIAHVWSGHGTLTLDPARGIYGNTDSVMTTKYNDFDNLYWLGNAPASEFDISSTKESGYWVMVESMARLNTPGELDGLNQLWIDGRLEVERKSLNFRGKYVGHGINAVFLESYWNSGAVKTEGRWFDNFVIATKPIGPVTVPPNPVLHMTPYRNGGTLLDWEVEVAADYNGDDVVFVVNELGAQASVMVSTATGVFTGSLEGKDALVSGNTYYTRVRQKDSVVGWSEWSRWHQPFKIE
;
A
#
# COMPACT_ATOMS: atom_id res chain seq x y z
N MET A 1 -36.61 -59.02 19.14
CA MET A 1 -36.36 -58.63 17.74
C MET A 1 -34.95 -58.08 17.67
N GLN A 2 -33.96 -58.97 17.65
CA GLN A 2 -33.24 -59.48 16.48
C GLN A 2 -32.41 -58.35 15.80
N SER A 3 -31.12 -58.19 16.16
CA SER A 3 -29.91 -58.86 15.59
C SER A 3 -29.49 -58.21 14.25
N TYR A 4 -28.23 -57.95 13.90
CA TYR A 4 -27.02 -58.78 14.08
C TYR A 4 -25.72 -57.95 14.08
N LEU A 5 -24.74 -58.48 14.82
CA LEU A 5 -23.32 -58.17 14.91
C LEU A 5 -22.56 -59.45 14.50
N TYR A 6 -21.44 -59.37 13.78
CA TYR A 6 -20.38 -60.41 13.66
C TYR A 6 -19.06 -59.67 13.35
N MET A 7 -17.94 -59.67 14.11
CA MET A 7 -17.13 -60.70 14.82
C MET A 7 -16.38 -61.66 13.84
N ILE A 8 -15.09 -62.05 13.89
CA ILE A 8 -13.80 -61.77 14.58
C ILE A 8 -12.75 -62.76 13.97
N CYS A 9 -11.44 -62.44 14.03
CA CYS A 9 -10.19 -63.26 14.02
C CYS A 9 -10.00 -64.55 13.18
N LEU A 10 -8.78 -64.75 12.65
CA LEU A 10 -7.79 -65.75 13.14
C LEU A 10 -6.44 -65.75 12.41
N TRP A 11 -5.46 -66.38 13.07
CA TRP A 11 -4.01 -66.30 12.96
C TRP A 11 -3.44 -67.68 12.50
N ILE A 12 -2.17 -67.69 12.03
CA ILE A 12 -1.17 -68.80 11.92
C ILE A 12 -1.11 -69.64 10.62
N GLY A 13 0.10 -69.63 10.04
CA GLY A 13 0.70 -70.71 9.25
C GLY A 13 2.22 -70.48 9.12
N MET A 14 3.03 -71.50 9.43
CA MET A 14 4.44 -71.44 9.83
C MET A 14 5.35 -72.23 8.87
N LEU A 15 6.68 -72.02 8.96
CA LEU A 15 7.84 -72.83 8.46
C LEU A 15 8.44 -72.36 7.10
N TYR A 16 9.75 -72.26 6.82
CA TYR A 16 10.97 -72.95 7.30
C TYR A 16 12.24 -72.06 7.18
N THR A 17 13.32 -72.55 7.79
CA THR A 17 14.66 -72.03 8.14
C THR A 17 15.71 -71.78 7.04
N GLY A 18 16.72 -70.92 7.31
CA GLY A 18 18.15 -71.24 7.06
C GLY A 18 19.05 -70.26 6.25
N CYS A 19 20.01 -69.62 6.96
CA CYS A 19 21.39 -69.16 6.60
C CYS A 19 21.79 -68.43 5.27
N ASN A 20 22.37 -67.23 5.49
CA ASN A 20 23.40 -66.38 4.81
C ASN A 20 24.40 -67.02 3.78
N PRO A 21 25.27 -66.26 3.05
CA PRO A 21 25.43 -64.79 2.89
C PRO A 21 25.78 -64.28 1.45
N GLY A 22 25.68 -62.96 1.24
CA GLY A 22 26.60 -62.21 0.37
C GLY A 22 26.20 -61.95 -1.09
N ALA A 23 25.81 -60.72 -1.40
CA ALA A 23 26.19 -59.98 -2.61
C ALA A 23 25.58 -58.56 -2.57
N ASP A 24 26.45 -57.56 -2.62
CA ASP A 24 26.29 -56.21 -3.18
C ASP A 24 24.93 -55.51 -3.00
N ARG A 25 24.86 -54.62 -2.00
CA ARG A 25 24.04 -53.42 -2.10
C ARG A 25 24.96 -52.22 -2.31
N ILE A 26 25.06 -51.82 -3.57
CA ILE A 26 25.42 -50.44 -3.92
C ILE A 26 24.42 -49.56 -3.16
N LYS A 27 24.95 -48.67 -2.31
CA LYS A 27 24.15 -47.61 -1.72
C LYS A 27 23.85 -46.63 -2.84
N ASP A 28 22.61 -46.64 -3.32
CA ASP A 28 22.06 -45.48 -4.00
C ASP A 28 22.11 -44.34 -2.99
N MET A 29 23.02 -43.39 -3.20
CA MET A 29 22.96 -42.09 -2.56
C MET A 29 21.77 -41.39 -3.19
N GLU A 30 20.64 -41.37 -2.50
CA GLU A 30 19.55 -40.45 -2.82
C GLU A 30 20.13 -39.04 -2.81
N GLU A 31 20.23 -38.44 -3.99
CA GLU A 31 20.45 -37.01 -4.15
C GLU A 31 19.32 -36.31 -3.38
N GLY A 32 19.70 -35.51 -2.37
CA GLY A 32 18.76 -34.65 -1.67
C GLY A 32 18.08 -33.69 -2.65
N PRO A 33 16.91 -33.14 -2.31
CA PRO A 33 16.21 -32.22 -3.21
C PRO A 33 17.16 -31.08 -3.57
N GLU A 34 17.39 -30.86 -4.88
CA GLU A 34 18.06 -29.66 -5.36
C GLU A 34 17.29 -28.45 -4.82
N GLU A 35 17.95 -27.62 -4.00
CA GLU A 35 17.39 -26.32 -3.61
C GLU A 35 17.22 -25.51 -4.88
N GLU A 36 15.96 -25.25 -5.29
CA GLU A 36 15.67 -24.33 -6.37
C GLU A 36 16.28 -22.96 -6.03
N LEU A 37 17.31 -22.58 -6.79
CA LEU A 37 17.93 -21.28 -6.65
C LEU A 37 16.95 -20.21 -7.16
N PHE A 38 16.42 -19.41 -6.24
CA PHE A 38 15.49 -18.32 -6.54
C PHE A 38 16.22 -16.98 -6.63
N ILE A 39 15.76 -16.12 -7.54
CA ILE A 39 16.19 -14.73 -7.67
C ILE A 39 15.02 -13.81 -7.36
N ASP A 40 15.21 -12.88 -6.42
CA ASP A 40 14.20 -11.85 -6.14
C ASP A 40 13.90 -11.01 -7.38
N ILE A 41 12.63 -10.64 -7.51
CA ILE A 41 12.19 -9.68 -8.52
C ILE A 41 12.34 -8.28 -7.91
N PRO A 42 13.23 -7.43 -8.45
CA PRO A 42 13.46 -6.09 -7.93
C PRO A 42 12.24 -5.18 -8.14
N ARG A 43 12.26 -4.02 -7.50
CA ARG A 43 11.31 -2.91 -7.73
C ARG A 43 12.10 -1.62 -7.92
N ILE A 44 11.46 -0.62 -8.49
CA ILE A 44 11.88 0.76 -8.27
C ILE A 44 11.39 1.12 -6.86
N ASP A 45 12.32 1.44 -5.97
CA ASP A 45 12.01 1.79 -4.58
C ASP A 45 11.36 3.17 -4.54
N PHE A 46 11.98 4.15 -5.21
CA PHE A 46 11.45 5.50 -5.36
C PHE A 46 12.02 6.17 -6.62
N VAL A 47 11.44 7.31 -6.96
CA VAL A 47 11.90 8.22 -8.01
C VAL A 47 12.25 9.56 -7.37
N GLU A 48 13.36 10.17 -7.77
CA GLU A 48 13.75 11.48 -7.24
C GLU A 48 12.70 12.54 -7.56
N MET A 49 12.09 13.08 -6.50
CA MET A 49 11.07 14.12 -6.56
C MET A 49 11.66 15.45 -7.06
N SER A 50 10.84 16.23 -7.77
CA SER A 50 11.13 17.65 -7.97
C SER A 50 11.26 18.35 -6.61
N GLU A 51 12.16 19.34 -6.53
CA GLU A 51 12.43 20.11 -5.30
C GLU A 51 11.17 20.73 -4.70
N VAL A 52 10.21 21.12 -5.55
CA VAL A 52 8.92 21.67 -5.12
C VAL A 52 7.82 20.75 -5.61
N GLN A 53 7.02 20.24 -4.68
CA GLN A 53 5.81 19.48 -5.02
C GLN A 53 4.62 20.41 -5.20
N GLU A 54 3.75 20.11 -6.18
CA GLU A 54 2.55 20.95 -6.47
C GLU A 54 1.66 21.17 -5.22
N HIS A 55 1.69 20.22 -4.28
CA HIS A 55 0.88 20.25 -3.08
C HIS A 55 1.30 21.36 -2.10
N GLU A 56 2.55 21.84 -2.14
CA GLU A 56 3.04 22.90 -1.25
C GLU A 56 2.32 24.23 -1.47
N THR A 57 1.91 24.51 -2.70
CA THR A 57 1.37 25.82 -3.09
C THR A 57 -0.06 25.77 -3.61
N SER A 58 -0.58 24.59 -3.95
CA SER A 58 -1.92 24.43 -4.49
C SER A 58 -3.01 24.86 -3.50
N GLU A 59 -3.96 25.68 -3.97
CA GLU A 59 -5.12 26.08 -3.16
C GLU A 59 -6.04 24.90 -2.80
N HIS A 60 -5.94 23.80 -3.56
CA HIS A 60 -6.70 22.57 -3.37
C HIS A 60 -6.13 21.69 -2.26
N THR A 61 -4.88 21.91 -1.85
CA THR A 61 -4.25 21.20 -0.73
C THR A 61 -4.85 21.66 0.59
N ILE A 62 -5.29 20.69 1.38
CA ILE A 62 -5.70 20.85 2.78
C ILE A 62 -4.49 20.59 3.69
N TRP A 63 -3.74 19.53 3.39
CA TRP A 63 -2.55 19.10 4.12
C TRP A 63 -1.53 18.50 3.16
N TYR A 64 -0.25 18.76 3.42
CA TYR A 64 0.86 18.06 2.80
C TYR A 64 1.97 17.94 3.83
N ASP A 65 2.58 16.77 3.96
CA ASP A 65 3.77 16.53 4.77
C ASP A 65 4.62 15.40 4.15
N ASP A 66 5.84 15.71 3.76
CA ASP A 66 6.92 14.78 3.38
C ASP A 66 7.86 14.49 4.57
N PHE A 67 7.47 14.93 5.77
CA PHE A 67 8.21 14.80 7.02
C PHE A 67 9.64 15.35 6.98
N SER A 68 9.97 16.21 6.02
CA SER A 68 11.23 16.97 5.98
C SER A 68 11.31 18.05 7.06
N THR A 69 10.15 18.46 7.58
CA THR A 69 9.99 19.54 8.55
C THR A 69 8.94 19.17 9.58
N GLU A 70 9.09 19.70 10.79
CA GLU A 70 8.10 19.50 11.85
C GLU A 70 6.79 20.22 11.50
N LYS A 71 5.68 19.49 11.48
CA LYS A 71 4.33 20.05 11.28
C LYS A 71 3.42 19.74 12.45
N ALA A 72 2.53 20.69 12.76
CA ALA A 72 1.57 20.56 13.85
C ALA A 72 0.36 19.72 13.43
N TYR A 73 0.33 18.47 13.89
CA TYR A 73 -0.83 17.60 13.79
C TYR A 73 -1.84 17.89 14.92
N MET A 74 -3.10 17.50 14.71
CA MET A 74 -4.09 17.58 15.79
C MET A 74 -3.75 16.60 16.91
N ASP A 75 -3.30 15.40 16.54
CA ASP A 75 -2.85 14.35 17.43
C ASP A 75 -1.90 13.42 16.63
N GLY A 76 -0.95 12.81 17.31
CA GLY A 76 0.10 12.04 16.65
C GLY A 76 1.16 11.57 17.63
N TYR A 77 1.77 10.42 17.33
CA TYR A 77 2.98 9.92 17.99
C TYR A 77 3.81 9.11 17.00
N GLY A 78 5.04 8.80 17.36
CA GLY A 78 5.96 8.04 16.50
C GLY A 78 7.01 8.95 15.87
N GLU A 79 8.22 8.41 15.81
CA GLU A 79 9.41 9.08 15.33
C GLU A 79 9.37 9.28 13.81
N ILE A 80 10.19 10.23 13.35
CA ILE A 80 10.48 10.37 11.92
C ILE A 80 11.77 9.63 11.63
N ASP A 81 11.72 8.68 10.69
CA ASP A 81 12.86 7.93 10.19
C ASP A 81 13.43 8.63 8.94
N PRO A 82 14.63 9.24 9.03
CA PRO A 82 15.27 9.89 7.88
C PRO A 82 15.98 8.90 6.95
N ASP A 83 16.21 7.66 7.38
CA ASP A 83 16.93 6.64 6.60
C ASP A 83 15.98 5.84 5.70
N ASN A 84 14.70 5.75 6.08
CA ASN A 84 13.64 5.16 5.27
C ASN A 84 12.65 6.23 4.78
N ASN A 85 13.04 7.08 3.84
CA ASN A 85 12.17 8.07 3.21
C ASN A 85 11.87 7.71 1.74
N PHE A 86 10.83 8.32 1.18
CA PHE A 86 10.54 8.32 -0.25
C PHE A 86 11.36 9.43 -0.90
N GLY A 87 12.42 9.07 -1.62
CA GLY A 87 13.32 10.02 -2.27
C GLY A 87 14.67 10.14 -1.58
N THR A 88 15.41 11.20 -1.92
CA THR A 88 16.75 11.49 -1.34
C THR A 88 16.72 12.56 -0.26
N VAL A 89 15.54 13.14 0.00
CA VAL A 89 15.28 14.22 0.95
C VAL A 89 14.01 13.91 1.72
N GLY A 90 13.91 14.38 2.97
CA GLY A 90 12.73 14.23 3.79
C GLY A 90 12.90 13.19 4.89
N GLY A 91 11.78 12.61 5.32
CA GLY A 91 11.71 11.54 6.29
C GLY A 91 10.40 10.78 6.14
N SER A 92 10.21 9.73 6.91
CA SER A 92 8.91 9.07 6.97
C SER A 92 8.48 8.86 8.41
N LEU A 93 7.18 8.73 8.63
CA LEU A 93 6.66 8.29 9.92
C LEU A 93 6.98 6.80 10.12
N ASP A 94 7.74 6.47 11.17
CA ASP A 94 7.82 5.09 11.64
C ASP A 94 6.46 4.64 12.22
N ALA A 95 5.89 3.67 11.52
CA ALA A 95 4.59 3.05 11.75
C ALA A 95 4.73 1.52 11.88
N GLY A 96 5.94 1.03 12.19
CA GLY A 96 6.30 -0.37 12.40
C GLY A 96 5.72 -0.96 13.68
N PHE A 97 6.10 -2.19 13.99
CA PHE A 97 5.56 -2.95 15.12
C PHE A 97 6.65 -3.78 15.78
N ASP A 98 6.57 -3.96 17.11
CA ASP A 98 7.27 -5.06 17.78
C ASP A 98 6.45 -6.36 17.71
N GLU A 99 7.10 -7.52 17.85
CA GLU A 99 6.41 -8.82 17.89
C GLU A 99 5.29 -8.82 18.96
N GLY A 100 4.08 -9.18 18.53
CA GLY A 100 2.88 -9.21 19.37
C GLY A 100 2.14 -7.87 19.48
N ASP A 101 2.66 -6.78 18.93
CA ASP A 101 2.04 -5.47 19.05
C ASP A 101 0.73 -5.35 18.28
N VAL A 102 -0.28 -4.83 18.99
CA VAL A 102 -1.58 -4.48 18.41
C VAL A 102 -1.59 -3.04 17.88
N ASN A 103 -0.80 -2.15 18.48
CA ASN A 103 -0.62 -0.77 18.01
C ASN A 103 0.82 -0.61 17.53
N GLY A 104 1.01 -0.02 16.36
CA GLY A 104 2.35 0.26 15.85
C GLY A 104 2.96 1.53 16.44
N ASN A 105 4.21 1.77 16.06
CA ASN A 105 5.12 2.80 16.58
C ASN A 105 4.68 4.23 16.28
N GLY A 106 3.78 4.44 15.32
CA GLY A 106 3.35 5.79 14.95
C GLY A 106 1.96 5.91 14.34
N ASN A 107 1.39 7.10 14.52
CA ASN A 107 0.15 7.54 13.88
C ASN A 107 0.17 9.06 13.64
N ARG A 108 -0.70 9.54 12.76
CA ARG A 108 -0.92 10.97 12.51
C ARG A 108 -2.39 11.25 12.29
N LYS A 109 -2.89 12.35 12.88
CA LYS A 109 -4.26 12.80 12.71
C LYS A 109 -4.30 14.26 12.29
N VAL A 110 -4.92 14.52 11.15
CA VAL A 110 -5.13 15.88 10.66
C VAL A 110 -6.61 16.22 10.80
N ALA A 111 -6.89 17.28 11.54
CA ALA A 111 -8.20 17.93 11.56
C ALA A 111 -8.23 19.09 10.56
N PHE A 112 -9.39 19.29 9.95
CA PHE A 112 -9.58 20.37 8.99
C PHE A 112 -11.05 20.79 8.90
N GLY A 113 -11.30 21.88 8.20
CA GLY A 113 -12.65 22.33 7.90
C GLY A 113 -13.45 22.66 9.14
N ASP A 114 -14.64 22.07 9.24
CA ASP A 114 -15.61 22.30 10.32
C ASP A 114 -15.42 21.33 11.49
N TRP A 115 -14.18 20.89 11.74
CA TRP A 115 -13.82 20.10 12.92
C TRP A 115 -14.35 20.75 14.22
N PRO A 116 -15.09 20.02 15.07
CA PRO A 116 -15.78 20.60 16.23
C PRO A 116 -14.94 20.62 17.51
N GLY A 117 -13.73 20.04 17.51
CA GLY A 117 -12.84 20.01 18.68
C GLY A 117 -11.80 21.12 18.66
N ASN A 118 -10.87 21.06 19.62
CA ASN A 118 -9.73 21.96 19.71
C ASN A 118 -8.49 21.37 18.99
N GLY A 119 -7.48 22.21 18.73
CA GLY A 119 -6.20 21.83 18.14
C GLY A 119 -5.93 22.53 16.81
N PRO A 120 -4.79 22.24 16.15
CA PRO A 120 -4.55 22.69 14.78
C PRO A 120 -5.65 22.17 13.83
N VAL A 121 -6.39 23.11 13.20
CA VAL A 121 -7.44 22.80 12.22
C VAL A 121 -7.09 23.49 10.90
N MET A 122 -6.81 22.69 9.87
CA MET A 122 -6.50 23.23 8.55
C MET A 122 -7.77 23.74 7.87
N LYS A 123 -7.70 24.89 7.18
CA LYS A 123 -8.86 25.45 6.44
C LYS A 123 -10.11 25.58 7.34
N GLU A 124 -9.93 26.05 8.57
CA GLU A 124 -10.97 26.16 9.61
C GLU A 124 -12.28 26.79 9.10
N GLY A 125 -13.40 26.20 9.52
CA GLY A 125 -14.76 26.65 9.19
C GLY A 125 -15.28 26.23 7.81
N LYS A 126 -14.44 25.70 6.92
CA LYS A 126 -14.89 25.19 5.61
C LYS A 126 -15.57 23.83 5.73
N LYS A 127 -16.56 23.56 4.87
CA LYS A 127 -17.17 22.24 4.74
C LYS A 127 -16.64 21.51 3.52
N PHE A 128 -16.32 20.24 3.68
CA PHE A 128 -15.84 19.40 2.59
C PHE A 128 -16.76 18.19 2.42
N ASP A 129 -17.42 18.11 1.27
CA ASP A 129 -18.22 16.95 0.88
C ASP A 129 -17.40 15.93 0.11
N THR A 130 -16.23 16.32 -0.41
CA THR A 130 -15.31 15.46 -1.16
C THR A 130 -13.89 15.78 -0.75
N ILE A 131 -13.13 14.75 -0.42
CA ILE A 131 -11.68 14.85 -0.21
C ILE A 131 -10.96 13.63 -0.81
N TYR A 132 -9.72 13.85 -1.17
CA TYR A 132 -8.73 12.85 -1.55
C TYR A 132 -7.65 12.85 -0.47
N TRP A 133 -7.08 11.68 -0.18
CA TRP A 133 -5.87 11.57 0.63
C TRP A 133 -4.94 10.52 0.05
N ARG A 134 -3.64 10.78 0.12
CA ARG A 134 -2.61 9.92 -0.44
C ARG A 134 -1.44 9.80 0.52
N ILE A 135 -0.87 8.60 0.58
CA ILE A 135 0.38 8.28 1.26
C ILE A 135 1.22 7.39 0.35
N TYR A 136 2.53 7.41 0.54
CA TYR A 136 3.39 6.30 0.17
C TYR A 136 3.58 5.43 1.42
N VAL A 137 3.46 4.12 1.26
CA VAL A 137 3.69 3.15 2.34
C VAL A 137 4.77 2.17 1.94
N LYS A 138 5.67 1.84 2.86
CA LYS A 138 6.68 0.80 2.69
C LYS A 138 6.55 -0.19 3.85
N HIS A 139 6.46 -1.47 3.52
CA HIS A 139 6.67 -2.56 4.48
C HIS A 139 8.14 -3.00 4.39
N GLU A 140 8.77 -3.32 5.51
CA GLU A 140 10.13 -3.84 5.54
C GLU A 140 10.29 -5.05 4.61
N TYR A 141 11.43 -5.16 3.94
CA TYR A 141 11.69 -6.31 3.08
C TYR A 141 11.58 -7.62 3.87
N GLY A 142 10.86 -8.59 3.34
CA GLY A 142 10.59 -9.83 4.04
C GLY A 142 9.40 -9.73 5.00
N TRP A 143 8.56 -8.70 4.88
CA TRP A 143 7.35 -8.50 5.70
C TRP A 143 6.50 -9.78 5.81
N GLU A 144 5.94 -10.02 7.01
CA GLU A 144 5.07 -11.16 7.27
C GLU A 144 3.79 -10.77 7.98
N GLY A 145 2.64 -11.25 7.50
CA GLY A 145 1.36 -11.03 8.16
C GLY A 145 0.64 -9.75 7.69
N GLN A 146 -0.47 -9.43 8.36
CA GLN A 146 -1.51 -8.59 7.78
C GLN A 146 -2.01 -7.54 8.79
N PRO A 147 -1.44 -6.32 8.79
CA PRO A 147 -1.92 -5.25 9.65
C PRO A 147 -3.33 -4.82 9.23
N ALA A 148 -4.19 -4.55 10.20
CA ALA A 148 -5.62 -4.38 9.95
C ALA A 148 -6.00 -2.97 9.46
N LYS A 149 -5.31 -1.93 9.94
CA LYS A 149 -5.65 -0.52 9.60
C LYS A 149 -4.47 0.18 8.93
N MET A 150 -4.82 1.12 8.06
CA MET A 150 -3.86 1.99 7.37
C MET A 150 -4.28 3.45 7.43
N SER A 151 -5.48 3.80 6.95
CA SER A 151 -5.97 5.17 7.05
C SER A 151 -7.49 5.26 7.03
N ARG A 152 -8.03 6.45 7.32
CA ARG A 152 -9.46 6.75 7.13
C ARG A 152 -9.71 8.23 6.97
N ALA A 153 -10.80 8.57 6.29
CA ALA A 153 -11.45 9.87 6.39
C ALA A 153 -12.72 9.77 7.25
N THR A 154 -13.06 10.83 7.99
CA THR A 154 -14.25 10.82 8.86
C THR A 154 -14.89 12.20 9.03
N SER A 155 -16.17 12.20 9.39
CA SER A 155 -16.91 13.37 9.87
C SER A 155 -17.10 13.27 11.38
N ILE A 156 -16.28 13.99 12.15
CA ILE A 156 -16.46 14.17 13.59
C ILE A 156 -17.48 15.27 13.85
N VAL A 157 -18.48 14.99 14.70
CA VAL A 157 -19.66 15.86 14.86
C VAL A 157 -19.85 16.39 16.28
N SER A 158 -18.89 16.16 17.17
CA SER A 158 -18.90 16.69 18.54
C SER A 158 -17.51 16.62 19.16
N GLU A 159 -17.27 17.40 20.22
CA GLU A 159 -16.08 17.30 21.08
C GLU A 159 -15.88 15.90 21.71
N ASN A 160 -16.94 15.09 21.83
CA ASN A 160 -16.88 13.69 22.28
C ASN A 160 -16.61 12.69 21.14
N TRP A 161 -16.15 13.17 19.98
CA TRP A 161 -15.73 12.36 18.84
C TRP A 161 -16.81 11.43 18.25
N LYS A 162 -18.09 11.80 18.38
CA LYS A 162 -19.18 11.17 17.60
C LYS A 162 -18.87 11.27 16.10
N GLN A 163 -19.26 10.26 15.33
CA GLN A 163 -18.93 10.14 13.90
C GLN A 163 -20.21 10.04 13.06
N ALA A 164 -20.42 10.97 12.12
CA ALA A 164 -21.52 10.86 11.17
C ALA A 164 -21.21 9.88 10.03
N MET A 165 -19.94 9.79 9.63
CA MET A 165 -19.47 8.87 8.60
C MET A 165 -18.02 8.50 8.83
N ILE A 166 -17.63 7.35 8.29
CA ILE A 166 -16.23 6.90 8.22
C ILE A 166 -16.00 6.24 6.86
N ALA A 167 -14.93 6.64 6.17
CA ALA A 167 -14.43 6.00 4.96
C ALA A 167 -13.10 5.33 5.29
N HIS A 168 -13.15 4.05 5.67
CA HIS A 168 -11.99 3.27 6.06
C HIS A 168 -11.18 2.79 4.87
N VAL A 169 -9.85 2.78 5.01
CA VAL A 169 -8.91 2.00 4.20
C VAL A 169 -8.23 1.01 5.14
N TRP A 170 -8.70 -0.23 5.11
CA TRP A 170 -8.32 -1.31 6.02
C TRP A 170 -7.79 -2.52 5.24
N SER A 171 -7.25 -3.51 5.94
CA SER A 171 -6.94 -4.83 5.38
C SER A 171 -7.94 -5.85 5.90
N GLY A 172 -8.44 -6.72 5.01
CA GLY A 172 -9.33 -7.83 5.36
C GLY A 172 -8.63 -9.19 5.29
N HIS A 173 -7.70 -9.38 4.34
CA HIS A 173 -7.02 -10.65 4.04
C HIS A 173 -5.68 -10.41 3.30
N GLY A 174 -4.86 -9.44 3.75
CA GLY A 174 -3.56 -9.10 3.15
C GLY A 174 -3.67 -7.98 2.11
N THR A 175 -4.79 -7.92 1.41
CA THR A 175 -5.15 -6.83 0.51
C THR A 175 -5.95 -5.73 1.22
N LEU A 176 -5.85 -4.51 0.69
CA LEU A 176 -6.64 -3.38 1.18
C LEU A 176 -8.11 -3.48 0.73
N THR A 177 -9.01 -2.92 1.52
CA THR A 177 -10.40 -2.71 1.17
C THR A 177 -10.93 -1.39 1.71
N LEU A 178 -12.06 -0.98 1.14
CA LEU A 178 -12.89 0.10 1.65
C LEU A 178 -14.03 -0.50 2.46
N ASP A 179 -14.16 -0.10 3.73
CA ASP A 179 -15.28 -0.49 4.59
C ASP A 179 -16.03 0.74 5.12
N PRO A 180 -16.74 1.47 4.24
CA PRO A 180 -17.44 2.69 4.61
C PRO A 180 -18.56 2.43 5.62
N ALA A 181 -18.73 3.35 6.56
CA ALA A 181 -19.75 3.26 7.61
C ALA A 181 -20.49 4.59 7.78
N ARG A 182 -21.78 4.51 8.12
CA ARG A 182 -22.64 5.64 8.46
C ARG A 182 -23.00 5.59 9.95
N GLY A 183 -22.81 6.71 10.64
CA GLY A 183 -23.25 6.92 12.02
C GLY A 183 -24.55 7.74 12.15
N ILE A 184 -25.30 7.87 11.06
CA ILE A 184 -26.62 8.51 10.98
C ILE A 184 -27.74 7.46 10.89
N TYR A 185 -28.87 7.73 11.55
CA TYR A 185 -30.04 6.85 11.55
C TYR A 185 -30.74 6.84 10.17
N GLY A 186 -30.63 5.72 9.44
CA GLY A 186 -31.32 5.53 8.17
C GLY A 186 -31.10 6.71 7.21
N ASN A 187 -32.19 7.31 6.75
CA ASN A 187 -32.16 8.50 5.88
C ASN A 187 -32.62 9.78 6.61
N THR A 188 -32.35 9.89 7.92
CA THR A 188 -32.61 11.10 8.71
C THR A 188 -31.35 11.94 8.85
N ASP A 189 -31.39 12.97 9.70
CA ASP A 189 -30.27 13.80 10.13
C ASP A 189 -29.80 13.47 11.57
N SER A 190 -30.30 12.38 12.16
CA SER A 190 -30.03 12.04 13.55
C SER A 190 -28.73 11.25 13.70
N VAL A 191 -27.77 11.80 14.42
CA VAL A 191 -26.50 11.13 14.76
C VAL A 191 -26.75 10.05 15.81
N MET A 192 -26.39 8.81 15.49
CA MET A 192 -26.56 7.64 16.36
C MET A 192 -25.34 7.34 17.20
N THR A 193 -24.14 7.61 16.67
CA THR A 193 -22.90 7.38 17.42
C THR A 193 -22.84 8.26 18.65
N THR A 194 -22.32 7.72 19.74
CA THR A 194 -22.19 8.39 21.03
C THR A 194 -20.75 8.76 21.38
N LYS A 195 -19.79 8.13 20.70
CA LYS A 195 -18.34 8.22 20.93
C LYS A 195 -17.55 7.88 19.65
N TYR A 196 -16.23 7.99 19.72
CA TYR A 196 -15.32 7.51 18.69
C TYR A 196 -15.39 5.99 18.53
N ASN A 197 -15.34 5.50 17.28
CA ASN A 197 -15.44 4.08 16.91
C ASN A 197 -16.62 3.36 17.59
N ASP A 198 -17.79 4.00 17.63
CA ASP A 198 -19.01 3.41 18.22
C ASP A 198 -19.63 2.36 17.29
N PHE A 199 -18.90 1.26 17.06
CA PHE A 199 -19.21 0.24 16.06
C PHE A 199 -20.62 -0.36 16.20
N ASP A 200 -21.14 -0.47 17.42
CA ASP A 200 -22.49 -0.97 17.69
C ASP A 200 -23.59 -0.05 17.13
N ASN A 201 -23.27 1.25 16.95
CA ASN A 201 -24.18 2.26 16.42
C ASN A 201 -23.85 2.67 14.97
N LEU A 202 -22.89 2.00 14.32
CA LEU A 202 -22.58 2.19 12.91
C LEU A 202 -23.41 1.28 12.02
N TYR A 203 -23.80 1.81 10.88
CA TYR A 203 -24.33 1.05 9.77
C TYR A 203 -23.24 0.89 8.70
N TRP A 204 -22.75 -0.34 8.52
CA TRP A 204 -21.73 -0.68 7.54
C TRP A 204 -22.32 -0.70 6.12
N LEU A 205 -21.62 -0.06 5.18
CA LEU A 205 -22.07 0.15 3.80
C LEU A 205 -21.44 -0.83 2.80
N GLY A 206 -20.65 -1.80 3.30
CA GLY A 206 -20.16 -2.95 2.55
C GLY A 206 -18.67 -2.88 2.19
N ASN A 207 -17.98 -4.00 2.34
CA ASN A 207 -16.52 -4.10 2.24
C ASN A 207 -15.99 -4.99 1.11
N ALA A 208 -16.85 -5.37 0.17
CA ALA A 208 -16.49 -6.18 -1.00
C ALA A 208 -16.76 -5.44 -2.33
N PRO A 209 -15.94 -5.69 -3.38
CA PRO A 209 -14.70 -6.47 -3.36
C PRO A 209 -13.56 -5.72 -2.66
N ALA A 210 -12.56 -6.47 -2.16
CA ALA A 210 -11.27 -5.93 -1.74
C ALA A 210 -10.37 -5.71 -2.97
N SER A 211 -9.24 -5.03 -2.77
CA SER A 211 -8.16 -4.84 -3.74
C SER A 211 -7.62 -6.18 -4.21
N GLU A 212 -7.19 -6.27 -5.47
CA GLU A 212 -6.50 -7.45 -5.99
C GLU A 212 -5.02 -7.43 -5.61
N PHE A 213 -4.44 -6.23 -5.48
CA PHE A 213 -3.06 -6.06 -5.05
C PHE A 213 -2.85 -6.40 -3.55
N ASP A 214 -1.97 -7.39 -3.30
CA ASP A 214 -1.60 -7.85 -1.95
C ASP A 214 -0.40 -7.08 -1.39
N ILE A 215 -0.69 -5.86 -0.94
CA ILE A 215 0.30 -4.91 -0.41
C ILE A 215 1.03 -5.40 0.86
N SER A 216 0.45 -6.38 1.57
CA SER A 216 1.05 -6.95 2.79
C SER A 216 1.75 -8.29 2.50
N SER A 217 1.85 -8.71 1.24
CA SER A 217 2.59 -9.92 0.89
C SER A 217 4.09 -9.70 1.01
N THR A 218 4.82 -10.75 1.39
CA THR A 218 6.28 -10.76 1.40
C THR A 218 6.86 -10.39 0.03
N LYS A 219 6.22 -10.83 -1.06
CA LYS A 219 6.62 -10.54 -2.44
C LYS A 219 6.54 -9.04 -2.79
N GLU A 220 5.60 -8.33 -2.19
CA GLU A 220 5.38 -6.90 -2.44
C GLU A 220 5.94 -6.01 -1.31
N SER A 221 6.90 -6.53 -0.54
CA SER A 221 7.58 -5.81 0.54
C SER A 221 8.91 -5.19 0.10
N GLY A 222 9.45 -4.27 0.90
CA GLY A 222 10.78 -3.71 0.70
C GLY A 222 10.89 -2.54 -0.28
N TYR A 223 9.76 -2.00 -0.74
CA TYR A 223 9.70 -0.82 -1.61
C TYR A 223 8.48 0.05 -1.28
N TRP A 224 8.50 1.32 -1.70
CA TRP A 224 7.36 2.20 -1.50
C TRP A 224 6.20 1.87 -2.44
N VAL A 225 4.97 2.03 -1.96
CA VAL A 225 3.75 1.84 -2.75
C VAL A 225 2.85 3.05 -2.54
N MET A 226 2.36 3.65 -3.63
CA MET A 226 1.43 4.76 -3.53
C MET A 226 0.02 4.24 -3.21
N VAL A 227 -0.59 4.74 -2.15
CA VAL A 227 -1.99 4.46 -1.79
C VAL A 227 -2.75 5.78 -1.74
N GLU A 228 -3.72 5.94 -2.65
CA GLU A 228 -4.62 7.09 -2.69
C GLU A 228 -6.06 6.62 -2.48
N SER A 229 -6.84 7.37 -1.70
CA SER A 229 -8.26 7.10 -1.52
C SER A 229 -9.05 8.40 -1.56
N MET A 230 -10.33 8.29 -1.92
CA MET A 230 -11.26 9.40 -1.99
C MET A 230 -12.59 9.01 -1.36
N ALA A 231 -13.18 9.96 -0.64
CA ALA A 231 -14.55 9.85 -0.18
C ALA A 231 -15.35 11.09 -0.62
N ARG A 232 -16.55 10.84 -1.16
CA ARG A 232 -17.56 11.83 -1.45
C ARG A 232 -18.86 11.48 -0.73
N LEU A 233 -19.31 12.41 0.11
CA LEU A 233 -20.62 12.33 0.77
C LEU A 233 -21.73 12.32 -0.28
N ASN A 234 -22.82 11.61 0.03
CA ASN A 234 -24.03 11.67 -0.79
C ASN A 234 -24.70 13.04 -0.71
N THR A 235 -25.41 13.44 -1.75
CA THR A 235 -26.40 14.52 -1.67
C THR A 235 -27.38 14.20 -0.52
N PRO A 236 -27.75 15.16 0.35
CA PRO A 236 -28.58 14.86 1.52
C PRO A 236 -29.88 14.15 1.14
N GLY A 237 -30.06 12.92 1.61
CA GLY A 237 -31.22 12.08 1.33
C GLY A 237 -31.05 11.07 0.19
N GLU A 238 -29.98 11.19 -0.62
CA GLU A 238 -29.76 10.40 -1.82
C GLU A 238 -28.75 9.25 -1.63
N LEU A 239 -28.70 8.34 -2.61
CA LEU A 239 -27.76 7.22 -2.70
C LEU A 239 -26.76 7.45 -3.82
N ASP A 240 -25.99 8.54 -3.75
CA ASP A 240 -25.03 8.96 -4.79
C ASP A 240 -23.63 9.22 -4.24
N GLY A 241 -23.33 8.81 -3.00
CA GLY A 241 -22.01 8.86 -2.39
C GLY A 241 -21.03 7.90 -3.06
N LEU A 242 -19.73 8.18 -2.91
CA LEU A 242 -18.65 7.45 -3.57
C LEU A 242 -17.46 7.28 -2.63
N ASN A 243 -16.83 6.10 -2.67
CA ASN A 243 -15.54 5.86 -2.05
C ASN A 243 -14.68 5.02 -3.01
N GLN A 244 -13.46 5.46 -3.28
CA GLN A 244 -12.54 4.85 -4.24
C GLN A 244 -11.14 4.70 -3.64
N LEU A 245 -10.41 3.68 -4.06
CA LEU A 245 -9.04 3.36 -3.67
C LEU A 245 -8.22 3.11 -4.93
N TRP A 246 -7.06 3.78 -5.00
CA TRP A 246 -6.05 3.54 -6.00
C TRP A 246 -4.76 3.05 -5.35
N ILE A 247 -4.12 2.07 -5.97
CA ILE A 247 -2.77 1.62 -5.62
C ILE A 247 -1.87 1.82 -6.83
N ASP A 248 -0.78 2.55 -6.68
CA ASP A 248 0.08 2.97 -7.79
C ASP A 248 -0.72 3.58 -8.96
N GLY A 249 -1.74 4.37 -8.63
CA GLY A 249 -2.59 5.08 -9.61
C GLY A 249 -3.61 4.19 -10.32
N ARG A 250 -3.67 2.90 -9.97
CA ARG A 250 -4.59 1.89 -10.52
C ARG A 250 -5.84 1.86 -9.66
N LEU A 251 -7.03 2.03 -10.24
CA LEU A 251 -8.28 1.92 -9.46
C LEU A 251 -8.49 0.46 -9.04
N GLU A 252 -8.31 0.16 -7.76
CA GLU A 252 -8.42 -1.19 -7.21
C GLU A 252 -9.82 -1.45 -6.65
N VAL A 253 -10.38 -0.46 -5.96
CA VAL A 253 -11.65 -0.63 -5.26
C VAL A 253 -12.55 0.57 -5.48
N GLU A 254 -13.81 0.31 -5.77
CA GLU A 254 -14.84 1.33 -5.90
C GLU A 254 -16.12 0.92 -5.16
N ARG A 255 -16.72 1.89 -4.49
CA ARG A 255 -18.01 1.79 -3.81
C ARG A 255 -18.89 2.95 -4.26
N LYS A 256 -19.91 2.63 -5.06
CA LYS A 256 -20.90 3.59 -5.56
C LYS A 256 -22.19 3.52 -4.76
N SER A 257 -23.04 4.51 -4.97
CA SER A 257 -24.39 4.59 -4.42
C SER A 257 -24.43 4.53 -2.88
N LEU A 258 -23.39 5.07 -2.24
CA LEU A 258 -23.27 5.05 -0.79
C LEU A 258 -24.20 6.09 -0.16
N ASN A 259 -24.75 5.74 0.99
CA ASN A 259 -25.44 6.68 1.88
C ASN A 259 -24.56 6.92 3.10
N PHE A 260 -23.59 7.82 2.99
CA PHE A 260 -22.69 8.17 4.08
C PHE A 260 -23.37 8.99 5.18
N ARG A 261 -24.31 9.89 4.84
CA ARG A 261 -24.79 10.92 5.78
C ARG A 261 -26.31 11.01 5.93
N GLY A 262 -27.10 10.19 5.26
CA GLY A 262 -28.55 10.38 5.24
C GLY A 262 -28.88 11.80 4.77
N LYS A 263 -29.68 12.52 5.57
CA LYS A 263 -29.99 13.95 5.41
C LYS A 263 -29.15 14.88 6.29
N TYR A 264 -28.21 14.33 7.05
CA TYR A 264 -27.36 15.11 7.94
C TYR A 264 -26.48 16.10 7.16
N VAL A 265 -26.48 17.37 7.57
CA VAL A 265 -25.67 18.45 6.96
C VAL A 265 -24.88 19.24 8.01
N GLY A 266 -24.85 18.76 9.26
CA GLY A 266 -24.24 19.48 10.38
C GLY A 266 -22.74 19.66 10.20
N HIS A 267 -22.04 18.61 9.74
CA HIS A 267 -20.62 18.63 9.43
C HIS A 267 -20.30 17.95 8.08
N GLY A 268 -19.25 18.41 7.42
CA GLY A 268 -18.63 17.72 6.30
C GLY A 268 -17.65 16.63 6.78
N ILE A 269 -16.83 16.13 5.86
CA ILE A 269 -15.61 15.38 6.21
C ILE A 269 -14.63 16.41 6.79
N ASN A 270 -14.03 16.09 7.94
CA ASN A 270 -13.23 17.05 8.70
C ASN A 270 -12.00 16.45 9.39
N ALA A 271 -11.69 15.18 9.11
CA ALA A 271 -10.43 14.60 9.52
C ALA A 271 -9.98 13.44 8.62
N VAL A 272 -8.66 13.27 8.52
CA VAL A 272 -8.00 12.07 7.97
C VAL A 272 -6.95 11.59 8.97
N PHE A 273 -6.95 10.29 9.22
CA PHE A 273 -6.03 9.62 10.14
C PHE A 273 -5.17 8.60 9.40
N LEU A 274 -3.87 8.58 9.71
CA LEU A 274 -2.96 7.48 9.45
C LEU A 274 -2.88 6.61 10.70
N GLU A 275 -3.04 5.30 10.55
CA GLU A 275 -3.20 4.38 11.66
C GLU A 275 -2.29 3.15 11.53
N SER A 276 -1.73 2.75 12.67
CA SER A 276 -0.94 1.53 12.81
C SER A 276 -1.56 0.62 13.83
N TYR A 277 -2.34 -0.33 13.32
CA TYR A 277 -3.11 -1.24 14.15
C TYR A 277 -3.22 -2.62 13.53
N TRP A 278 -3.05 -3.64 14.37
CA TRP A 278 -3.03 -5.04 14.00
C TRP A 278 -3.95 -5.85 14.92
N ASN A 279 -5.04 -6.42 14.38
CA ASN A 279 -6.06 -7.07 15.22
C ASN A 279 -5.53 -8.22 16.08
N SER A 280 -4.63 -9.04 15.53
CA SER A 280 -4.08 -10.24 16.16
C SER A 280 -2.68 -10.05 16.77
N GLY A 281 -2.13 -8.84 16.73
CA GLY A 281 -0.72 -8.58 17.01
C GLY A 281 0.19 -8.88 15.82
N ALA A 282 1.29 -8.12 15.69
CA ALA A 282 2.33 -8.39 14.70
C ALA A 282 2.99 -9.75 14.93
N VAL A 283 3.34 -10.46 13.86
CA VAL A 283 3.91 -11.82 13.96
C VAL A 283 5.42 -11.81 14.24
N LYS A 284 6.07 -10.67 14.03
CA LYS A 284 7.47 -10.39 14.35
C LYS A 284 7.66 -8.88 14.51
N THR A 285 8.83 -8.46 15.02
CA THR A 285 9.25 -7.07 14.93
C THR A 285 9.61 -6.76 13.48
N GLU A 286 8.96 -5.75 12.90
CA GLU A 286 9.17 -5.34 11.51
C GLU A 286 8.73 -3.89 11.26
N GLY A 287 9.47 -3.24 10.36
CA GLY A 287 9.28 -1.84 10.01
C GLY A 287 8.14 -1.60 9.02
N ARG A 288 7.43 -0.51 9.22
CA ARG A 288 6.47 0.04 8.25
C ARG A 288 6.55 1.54 8.30
N TRP A 289 6.54 2.18 7.14
CA TRP A 289 6.73 3.62 7.05
C TRP A 289 5.65 4.27 6.19
N PHE A 290 5.28 5.50 6.56
CA PHE A 290 4.39 6.36 5.77
C PHE A 290 5.10 7.65 5.39
N ASP A 291 5.03 8.02 4.12
CA ASP A 291 5.65 9.25 3.60
C ASP A 291 4.70 10.00 2.66
N ASN A 292 4.96 11.28 2.46
CA ASN A 292 4.30 12.20 1.55
C ASN A 292 2.77 12.13 1.73
N PHE A 293 2.34 12.45 2.95
CA PHE A 293 0.96 12.47 3.36
C PHE A 293 0.26 13.72 2.85
N VAL A 294 -0.65 13.55 1.89
CA VAL A 294 -1.40 14.63 1.26
C VAL A 294 -2.89 14.46 1.54
N ILE A 295 -3.58 15.58 1.80
CA ILE A 295 -5.05 15.67 1.78
C ILE A 295 -5.44 16.82 0.86
N ALA A 296 -6.34 16.59 -0.09
CA ALA A 296 -6.73 17.57 -1.09
C ALA A 296 -8.22 17.52 -1.44
N THR A 297 -8.68 18.55 -2.16
CA THR A 297 -10.05 18.66 -2.70
C THR A 297 -10.18 18.19 -4.15
N LYS A 298 -9.07 17.76 -4.75
CA LYS A 298 -8.97 17.21 -6.12
C LYS A 298 -8.10 15.94 -6.09
N PRO A 299 -8.15 15.09 -7.14
CA PRO A 299 -7.21 13.98 -7.29
C PRO A 299 -5.76 14.42 -7.06
N ILE A 300 -4.99 13.62 -6.33
CA ILE A 300 -3.62 13.97 -5.91
C ILE A 300 -2.63 13.41 -6.93
N GLY A 301 -2.72 12.11 -7.20
CA GLY A 301 -1.81 11.41 -8.09
C GLY A 301 -0.42 11.22 -7.47
N PRO A 302 0.54 10.76 -8.30
CA PRO A 302 1.89 10.50 -7.87
C PRO A 302 2.68 11.79 -7.64
N VAL A 303 3.86 11.63 -7.04
CA VAL A 303 4.84 12.71 -6.95
C VAL A 303 5.18 13.31 -8.31
N THR A 304 5.52 14.60 -8.29
CA THR A 304 6.03 15.32 -9.45
C THR A 304 7.56 15.20 -9.50
N VAL A 305 8.12 14.98 -10.69
CA VAL A 305 9.55 14.73 -10.93
C VAL A 305 10.03 15.54 -12.15
N PRO A 306 11.34 15.81 -12.29
CA PRO A 306 11.87 16.52 -13.46
C PRO A 306 11.73 15.70 -14.76
N PRO A 307 11.86 16.31 -15.95
CA PRO A 307 11.73 15.62 -17.24
C PRO A 307 12.71 14.46 -17.48
N ASN A 308 13.84 14.46 -16.78
CA ASN A 308 14.84 13.39 -16.79
C ASN A 308 15.00 12.84 -15.36
N PRO A 309 14.00 12.10 -14.84
CA PRO A 309 14.01 11.64 -13.46
C PRO A 309 15.11 10.60 -13.21
N VAL A 310 15.55 10.49 -11.96
CA VAL A 310 16.44 9.42 -11.50
C VAL A 310 15.61 8.35 -10.78
N LEU A 311 15.71 7.11 -11.27
CA LEU A 311 15.04 5.93 -10.74
C LEU A 311 16.00 5.18 -9.82
N HIS A 312 15.55 4.79 -8.62
CA HIS A 312 16.34 4.01 -7.67
C HIS A 312 15.77 2.60 -7.54
N MET A 313 16.58 1.58 -7.80
CA MET A 313 16.18 0.18 -7.65
C MET A 313 16.27 -0.23 -6.17
N THR A 314 15.39 -1.12 -5.73
CA THR A 314 15.50 -1.77 -4.43
C THR A 314 16.88 -2.42 -4.24
N PRO A 315 17.42 -2.45 -3.01
CA PRO A 315 18.69 -3.13 -2.73
C PRO A 315 18.69 -4.58 -3.21
N TYR A 316 19.81 -5.02 -3.81
CA TYR A 316 20.02 -6.41 -4.18
C TYR A 316 20.24 -7.27 -2.93
N ARG A 317 19.54 -8.40 -2.81
CA ARG A 317 19.50 -9.22 -1.58
C ARG A 317 19.78 -10.71 -1.78
N ASN A 318 19.99 -11.20 -3.01
CA ASN A 318 20.28 -12.62 -3.21
C ASN A 318 21.74 -12.96 -2.84
N GLY A 319 22.03 -14.25 -2.65
CA GLY A 319 23.37 -14.74 -2.30
C GLY A 319 24.45 -14.65 -3.40
N GLY A 320 24.11 -14.19 -4.61
CA GLY A 320 25.03 -14.00 -5.73
C GLY A 320 25.65 -12.59 -5.76
N THR A 321 26.16 -12.20 -6.92
CA THR A 321 26.53 -10.81 -7.21
C THR A 321 25.58 -10.25 -8.27
N LEU A 322 25.05 -9.04 -8.04
CA LEU A 322 24.33 -8.28 -9.06
C LEU A 322 25.28 -8.02 -10.24
N LEU A 323 24.95 -8.62 -11.39
CA LEU A 323 25.71 -8.43 -12.62
C LEU A 323 25.17 -7.28 -13.45
N ASP A 324 23.84 -7.16 -13.51
CA ASP A 324 23.16 -6.20 -14.37
C ASP A 324 21.71 -5.98 -13.94
N TRP A 325 21.06 -4.95 -14.49
CA TRP A 325 19.61 -4.77 -14.43
C TRP A 325 19.09 -3.94 -15.61
N GLU A 326 17.81 -4.14 -15.91
CA GLU A 326 17.10 -3.44 -16.98
C GLU A 326 15.91 -2.69 -16.41
N VAL A 327 15.59 -1.55 -17.01
CA VAL A 327 14.39 -0.78 -16.66
C VAL A 327 13.68 -0.33 -17.92
N GLU A 328 12.36 -0.35 -17.85
CA GLU A 328 11.49 0.25 -18.84
C GLU A 328 10.57 1.29 -18.21
N VAL A 329 10.26 2.33 -18.97
CA VAL A 329 9.26 3.35 -18.62
C VAL A 329 8.17 3.34 -19.68
N ALA A 330 6.91 3.29 -19.26
CA ALA A 330 5.75 3.33 -20.14
C ALA A 330 4.89 4.57 -19.91
N ALA A 331 4.27 5.06 -20.98
CA ALA A 331 3.30 6.17 -20.95
C ALA A 331 1.91 5.73 -20.45
N ASP A 332 1.71 4.44 -20.25
CA ASP A 332 0.48 3.85 -19.75
C ASP A 332 0.75 2.73 -18.75
N TYR A 333 -0.30 2.38 -18.02
CA TYR A 333 -0.28 1.41 -16.93
C TYR A 333 -0.03 -0.05 -17.38
N ASN A 334 -0.42 -0.41 -18.61
CA ASN A 334 -0.28 -1.76 -19.15
C ASN A 334 1.11 -1.99 -19.77
N GLY A 335 1.81 -0.92 -20.12
CA GLY A 335 3.03 -0.99 -20.92
C GLY A 335 2.76 -1.20 -22.41
N ASP A 336 1.61 -0.72 -22.90
CA ASP A 336 1.28 -0.77 -24.32
C ASP A 336 2.16 0.20 -25.14
N ASP A 337 2.62 1.28 -24.52
CA ASP A 337 3.56 2.28 -25.06
C ASP A 337 4.78 2.44 -24.14
N VAL A 338 5.77 1.56 -24.34
CA VAL A 338 7.09 1.68 -23.70
C VAL A 338 7.87 2.81 -24.39
N VAL A 339 8.17 3.85 -23.62
CA VAL A 339 8.76 5.11 -24.13
C VAL A 339 10.22 5.30 -23.78
N PHE A 340 10.78 4.47 -22.88
CA PHE A 340 12.19 4.49 -22.55
C PHE A 340 12.65 3.11 -22.09
N VAL A 341 13.84 2.69 -22.55
CA VAL A 341 14.43 1.39 -22.21
C VAL A 341 15.91 1.55 -21.88
N VAL A 342 16.35 0.82 -20.85
CA VAL A 342 17.77 0.59 -20.55
C VAL A 342 18.01 -0.91 -20.46
N ASN A 343 19.00 -1.41 -21.21
CA ASN A 343 19.29 -2.85 -21.31
C ASN A 343 20.52 -3.30 -20.50
N GLU A 344 21.43 -2.38 -20.14
CA GLU A 344 22.66 -2.72 -19.41
C GLU A 344 23.04 -1.56 -18.47
N LEU A 345 22.96 -1.80 -17.16
CA LEU A 345 23.30 -0.84 -16.10
C LEU A 345 24.43 -1.32 -15.19
N GLY A 346 24.77 -2.60 -15.26
CA GLY A 346 25.74 -3.21 -14.35
C GLY A 346 25.23 -3.21 -12.91
N ALA A 347 26.13 -2.96 -11.95
CA ALA A 347 25.81 -2.97 -10.51
C ALA A 347 25.39 -1.59 -9.95
N GLN A 348 24.96 -0.65 -10.79
CA GLN A 348 24.49 0.66 -10.34
C GLN A 348 23.18 0.53 -9.56
N ALA A 349 22.96 1.34 -8.52
CA ALA A 349 21.71 1.31 -7.76
C ALA A 349 20.60 2.20 -8.37
N SER A 350 20.98 3.13 -9.26
CA SER A 350 20.07 4.09 -9.85
C SER A 350 20.43 4.43 -11.29
N VAL A 351 19.47 5.00 -12.00
CA VAL A 351 19.63 5.42 -13.40
C VAL A 351 18.80 6.67 -13.68
N MET A 352 19.42 7.65 -14.33
CA MET A 352 18.70 8.80 -14.88
C MET A 352 18.01 8.40 -16.19
N VAL A 353 16.76 8.80 -16.41
CA VAL A 353 16.09 8.63 -17.70
C VAL A 353 16.64 9.67 -18.68
N SER A 354 17.55 9.27 -19.57
CA SER A 354 18.21 10.17 -20.53
C SER A 354 18.80 9.40 -21.72
N THR A 355 19.17 10.11 -22.80
CA THR A 355 19.86 9.52 -23.95
C THR A 355 21.29 9.05 -23.65
N ALA A 356 21.86 9.42 -22.50
CA ALA A 356 23.17 8.95 -22.07
C ALA A 356 23.14 7.55 -21.44
N THR A 357 21.97 7.14 -20.94
CA THR A 357 21.78 5.91 -20.15
C THR A 357 20.86 4.91 -20.83
N GLY A 358 19.96 5.37 -21.69
CA GLY A 358 19.02 4.52 -22.40
C GLY A 358 18.53 5.12 -23.71
N VAL A 359 17.49 4.51 -24.27
CA VAL A 359 16.92 4.90 -25.55
C VAL A 359 15.45 5.23 -25.37
N PHE A 360 15.04 6.40 -25.84
CA PHE A 360 13.62 6.74 -25.94
C PHE A 360 13.00 6.01 -27.14
N THR A 361 11.88 5.35 -26.90
CA THR A 361 11.15 4.48 -27.83
C THR A 361 9.69 4.89 -27.92
N GLY A 362 8.88 4.14 -28.67
CA GLY A 362 7.43 4.32 -28.70
C GLY A 362 7.02 5.74 -29.10
N SER A 363 6.05 6.32 -28.40
CA SER A 363 5.60 7.70 -28.66
C SER A 363 6.66 8.78 -28.42
N LEU A 364 7.78 8.45 -27.76
CA LEU A 364 8.89 9.37 -27.50
C LEU A 364 10.16 9.05 -28.32
N GLU A 365 10.07 8.25 -29.39
CA GLU A 365 11.21 8.01 -30.26
C GLU A 365 11.85 9.33 -30.76
N GLY A 366 13.18 9.44 -30.62
CA GLY A 366 13.95 10.62 -31.00
C GLY A 366 13.87 11.80 -30.03
N LYS A 367 13.25 11.63 -28.85
CA LYS A 367 13.27 12.58 -27.74
C LYS A 367 14.49 12.36 -26.84
N ASP A 368 14.73 13.33 -25.97
CA ASP A 368 15.78 13.32 -24.96
C ASP A 368 15.27 13.47 -23.52
N ALA A 369 13.96 13.64 -23.33
CA ALA A 369 13.29 13.76 -22.04
C ALA A 369 11.84 13.26 -22.11
N LEU A 370 11.27 12.95 -20.93
CA LEU A 370 9.84 12.68 -20.78
C LEU A 370 9.03 13.97 -20.89
N VAL A 371 7.74 13.85 -21.23
CA VAL A 371 6.89 15.01 -21.55
C VAL A 371 6.20 15.52 -20.29
N SER A 372 6.33 16.83 -20.04
CA SER A 372 5.66 17.57 -18.95
C SER A 372 4.16 17.30 -18.87
N GLY A 373 3.64 17.17 -17.66
CA GLY A 373 2.23 16.93 -17.35
C GLY A 373 1.74 15.50 -17.53
N ASN A 374 2.55 14.61 -18.14
CA ASN A 374 2.21 13.20 -18.29
C ASN A 374 2.63 12.38 -17.07
N THR A 375 1.89 11.29 -16.83
CA THR A 375 2.23 10.26 -15.85
C THR A 375 2.86 9.07 -16.55
N TYR A 376 3.94 8.54 -15.99
CA TYR A 376 4.64 7.36 -16.49
C TYR A 376 4.74 6.28 -15.43
N TYR A 377 4.96 5.03 -15.85
CA TYR A 377 5.08 3.85 -14.99
C TYR A 377 6.37 3.11 -15.28
N THR A 378 6.93 2.42 -14.30
CA THR A 378 8.19 1.67 -14.44
C THR A 378 8.01 0.19 -14.24
N ARG A 379 8.88 -0.60 -14.89
CA ARG A 379 9.17 -1.97 -14.51
C ARG A 379 10.66 -2.25 -14.58
N VAL A 380 11.13 -3.20 -13.78
CA VAL A 380 12.54 -3.52 -13.62
C VAL A 380 12.75 -5.03 -13.53
N ARG A 381 13.91 -5.51 -13.98
CA ARG A 381 14.42 -6.86 -13.71
C ARG A 381 15.92 -6.80 -13.48
N GLN A 382 16.47 -7.78 -12.76
CA GLN A 382 17.89 -7.85 -12.45
C GLN A 382 18.51 -9.15 -12.92
N LYS A 383 19.82 -9.16 -13.08
CA LYS A 383 20.63 -10.33 -13.41
C LYS A 383 21.64 -10.59 -12.32
N ASP A 384 21.70 -11.82 -11.83
CA ASP A 384 22.76 -12.24 -10.94
C ASP A 384 23.71 -13.29 -11.53
N SER A 385 24.78 -13.56 -10.78
CA SER A 385 25.84 -14.50 -11.15
C SER A 385 25.47 -15.97 -10.99
N VAL A 386 24.27 -16.29 -10.49
CA VAL A 386 23.89 -17.64 -10.07
C VAL A 386 22.71 -18.15 -10.89
N VAL A 387 21.57 -17.46 -10.83
CA VAL A 387 20.31 -17.82 -11.49
C VAL A 387 20.19 -17.15 -12.85
N GLY A 388 20.83 -15.99 -13.04
CA GLY A 388 20.71 -15.19 -14.25
C GLY A 388 19.63 -14.13 -14.10
N TRP A 389 18.75 -13.98 -15.09
CA TRP A 389 17.72 -12.92 -15.09
C TRP A 389 16.53 -13.27 -14.20
N SER A 390 16.07 -12.31 -13.39
CA SER A 390 14.77 -12.34 -12.76
C SER A 390 13.65 -12.18 -13.79
N GLU A 391 12.43 -12.56 -13.39
CA GLU A 391 11.23 -12.06 -14.06
C GLU A 391 11.17 -10.52 -13.96
N TRP A 392 10.37 -9.91 -14.84
CA TRP A 392 10.04 -8.49 -14.73
C TRP A 392 9.14 -8.23 -13.53
N SER A 393 9.36 -7.10 -12.85
CA SER A 393 8.35 -6.54 -11.96
C SER A 393 7.08 -6.21 -12.73
N ARG A 394 5.95 -6.07 -12.03
CA ARG A 394 4.79 -5.39 -12.60
C ARG A 394 5.14 -3.94 -12.97
N TRP A 395 4.31 -3.31 -13.78
CA TRP A 395 4.32 -1.85 -13.89
C TRP A 395 3.89 -1.23 -12.55
N HIS A 396 4.69 -0.32 -12.02
CA HIS A 396 4.52 0.28 -10.70
C HIS A 396 5.24 1.64 -10.65
N GLN A 397 5.26 2.24 -9.45
CA GLN A 397 5.91 3.53 -9.20
C GLN A 397 5.53 4.59 -10.23
N PRO A 398 4.24 5.00 -10.29
CA PRO A 398 3.86 6.11 -11.13
C PRO A 398 4.57 7.39 -10.68
N PHE A 399 4.91 8.24 -11.63
CA PHE A 399 5.39 9.60 -11.40
C PHE A 399 4.88 10.55 -12.49
N LYS A 400 4.67 11.81 -12.14
CA LYS A 400 4.19 12.86 -13.04
C LYS A 400 5.34 13.80 -13.38
N ILE A 401 5.49 14.18 -14.65
CA ILE A 401 6.52 15.14 -15.03
C ILE A 401 6.04 16.58 -14.76
N GLU A 402 6.91 17.40 -14.16
CA GLU A 402 6.66 18.82 -13.85
C GLU A 402 6.34 19.71 -15.05
#